data_AF-A0A8T4MCZ6-F1
#
_entry.id   AF-A0A8T4MCZ6-F1
#
_cell.length_a   1.000
_cell.length_b   1.000
_cell.length_c   1.000
_cell.angle_alpha   90.00
_cell.angle_beta   90.00
_cell.angle_gamma   90.00
#
_symmetry.space_group_name_H-M   'P 1'
#
loop_
_entity.id
_entity.type
_entity.pdbx_description
1 polymer ?
#
loop_
_entity_poly.entity_id
_entity_poly.type
_entity_poly.pdbx_seq_one_letter_code
_entity_poly.pdbx_strand_id
1 'polypeptide(L)'
;MRETTKRKITGNFDWQPASVVSAFVQGEDAKDIYDSIKDLNLGWCDYDPKTKTLRGDNPFIEARIDSLVRPLGLRVANLGDLGRPEIMRIVKGKYYSGTPALVLRSMKDSNTTNLPLVKRVAELAEEKAGKLKFPFMVKGFDSPESYSVVPRDDFTVICDERLDGKYDGKKFSDVDELGLPVFDKGGNRTWYARGEGLSGVYLDSDLGLYSRNDYLAYSDDYGRVVLVSEANQKFSAEGAARENLGMRLNELKVERDRQVEEAIAVVEKKYGKAMKLMKG
;
A
#
# COMPACT_ATOMS: atom_id res chain seq x y z
N MET A 1 1.28 -21.92 59.37
CA MET A 1 1.72 -21.22 58.15
C MET A 1 0.76 -21.59 57.04
N ARG A 2 0.12 -20.63 56.36
CA ARG A 2 -0.73 -20.91 55.18
C ARG A 2 0.16 -20.97 53.96
N GLU A 3 0.32 -22.15 53.37
CA GLU A 3 0.94 -22.30 52.05
C GLU A 3 0.03 -21.66 50.99
N THR A 4 0.46 -20.53 50.45
CA THR A 4 -0.09 -19.98 49.23
C THR A 4 0.48 -20.74 48.04
N THR A 5 -0.31 -21.68 47.50
CA THR A 5 0.04 -22.38 46.26
C THR A 5 0.12 -21.35 45.14
N LYS A 6 1.34 -21.01 44.70
CA LYS A 6 1.56 -20.10 43.57
C LYS A 6 1.04 -20.77 42.30
N ARG A 7 -0.10 -20.30 41.78
CA ARG A 7 -0.57 -20.72 40.45
C ARG A 7 0.47 -20.33 39.39
N LYS A 8 0.93 -21.31 38.62
CA LYS A 8 1.84 -21.09 37.49
C LYS A 8 1.02 -20.52 36.32
N ILE A 9 1.44 -19.38 35.78
CA ILE A 9 0.85 -18.80 34.58
C ILE A 9 1.15 -19.76 33.41
N THR A 10 0.11 -20.17 32.68
CA THR A 10 0.21 -21.22 31.63
C THR A 10 0.28 -20.68 30.22
N GLY A 11 0.07 -19.37 30.01
CA GLY A 11 0.05 -18.75 28.68
C GLY A 11 -1.25 -18.98 27.89
N ASN A 12 -2.28 -19.55 28.52
CA ASN A 12 -3.61 -19.73 27.92
C ASN A 12 -4.38 -18.41 27.94
N PHE A 13 -4.12 -17.57 26.94
CA PHE A 13 -4.87 -16.34 26.70
C PHE A 13 -5.75 -16.52 25.46
N ASP A 14 -6.85 -15.76 25.41
CA ASP A 14 -7.68 -15.64 24.22
C ASP A 14 -7.01 -14.68 23.23
N TRP A 15 -5.96 -15.18 22.58
CA TRP A 15 -5.22 -14.44 21.56
C TRP A 15 -6.17 -14.00 20.45
N GLN A 16 -6.25 -12.69 20.22
CA GLN A 16 -6.95 -12.14 19.07
C GLN A 16 -6.00 -12.20 17.86
N PRO A 17 -6.24 -13.07 16.86
CA PRO A 17 -5.41 -13.09 15.66
C PRO A 17 -5.54 -11.76 14.90
N ALA A 18 -4.53 -11.42 14.11
CA ALA A 18 -4.64 -10.30 13.18
C ALA A 18 -5.86 -10.53 12.27
N SER A 19 -6.64 -9.49 11.98
CA SER A 19 -7.81 -9.63 11.10
C SER A 19 -7.41 -9.84 9.63
N VAL A 20 -6.23 -9.36 9.23
CA VAL A 20 -5.64 -9.61 7.91
C VAL A 20 -4.16 -10.00 8.03
N VAL A 21 -3.68 -10.69 7.00
CA VAL A 21 -2.24 -10.89 6.73
C VAL A 21 -1.88 -10.09 5.50
N SER A 22 -0.79 -9.32 5.55
CA SER A 22 -0.33 -8.49 4.44
C SER A 22 1.08 -8.85 3.97
N ALA A 23 1.33 -8.74 2.67
CA ALA A 23 2.65 -8.84 2.06
C ALA A 23 2.72 -7.96 0.81
N PHE A 24 3.92 -7.61 0.35
CA PHE A 24 4.07 -7.11 -1.02
C PHE A 24 3.84 -8.24 -2.03
N VAL A 25 3.63 -7.89 -3.30
CA VAL A 25 3.70 -8.87 -4.39
C VAL A 25 5.15 -9.37 -4.50
N GLN A 26 5.45 -10.42 -3.74
CA GLN A 26 6.76 -11.01 -3.58
C GLN A 26 6.64 -12.54 -3.47
N GLY A 27 7.63 -13.27 -3.96
CA GLY A 27 7.66 -14.74 -3.89
C GLY A 27 7.64 -15.39 -5.27
N GLU A 28 7.32 -16.68 -5.31
CA GLU A 28 7.38 -17.47 -6.55
C GLU A 28 6.37 -16.98 -7.59
N ASP A 29 5.17 -16.61 -7.16
CA ASP A 29 4.09 -16.16 -8.04
C ASP A 29 4.24 -14.69 -8.51
N ALA A 30 5.15 -13.91 -7.91
CA ALA A 30 5.34 -12.51 -8.27
C ALA A 30 5.79 -12.34 -9.74
N LYS A 31 6.56 -13.31 -10.26
CA LYS A 31 6.97 -13.32 -11.66
C LYS A 31 5.80 -13.55 -12.61
N ASP A 32 4.90 -14.46 -12.26
CA ASP A 32 3.75 -14.81 -13.10
C ASP A 32 2.73 -13.67 -13.12
N ILE A 33 2.56 -12.96 -11.99
CA ILE A 33 1.80 -11.71 -11.93
C ILE A 33 2.43 -10.66 -12.84
N TYR A 34 3.74 -10.45 -12.76
CA TYR A 34 4.45 -9.50 -13.62
C TYR A 34 4.29 -9.84 -15.12
N ASP A 35 4.51 -11.10 -15.49
CA ASP A 35 4.37 -11.55 -16.88
C ASP A 35 2.94 -11.38 -17.41
N SER A 36 1.93 -11.46 -16.54
CA SER A 36 0.51 -11.27 -16.89
C SER A 36 0.12 -9.82 -17.14
N ILE A 37 0.94 -8.84 -16.73
CA ILE A 37 0.61 -7.41 -16.82
C ILE A 37 1.62 -6.57 -17.59
N LYS A 38 2.86 -7.03 -17.77
CA LYS A 38 3.96 -6.25 -18.38
C LYS A 38 3.63 -5.74 -19.79
N ASP A 39 2.85 -6.49 -20.56
CA ASP A 39 2.50 -6.14 -21.95
C ASP A 39 1.26 -5.24 -22.06
N LEU A 40 0.60 -4.93 -20.94
CA LEU A 40 -0.60 -4.08 -20.90
C LEU A 40 -0.29 -2.58 -20.94
N ASN A 41 0.98 -2.20 -20.85
CA ASN A 41 1.43 -0.80 -20.84
C ASN A 41 0.68 0.06 -19.81
N LEU A 42 0.61 -0.43 -18.57
CA LEU A 42 -0.08 0.23 -17.45
C LEU A 42 0.80 1.26 -16.72
N GLY A 43 2.03 1.50 -17.18
CA GLY A 43 3.02 2.34 -16.50
C GLY A 43 4.30 1.55 -16.21
N TRP A 44 5.24 2.18 -15.51
CA TRP A 44 6.49 1.49 -15.12
C TRP A 44 6.18 0.39 -14.09
N CYS A 45 6.57 -0.84 -14.42
CA CYS A 45 6.48 -2.01 -13.56
C CYS A 45 7.68 -2.90 -13.87
N ASP A 46 8.31 -3.45 -12.85
CA ASP A 46 9.50 -4.30 -12.98
C ASP A 46 9.43 -5.49 -12.03
N TYR A 47 10.15 -6.56 -12.37
CA TYR A 47 10.32 -7.72 -11.50
C TYR A 47 11.78 -7.88 -11.15
N ASP A 48 12.10 -7.79 -9.86
CA ASP A 48 13.44 -8.05 -9.36
C ASP A 48 13.62 -9.56 -9.08
N PRO A 49 14.40 -10.29 -9.88
CA PRO A 49 14.60 -11.73 -9.69
C PRO A 49 15.41 -12.07 -8.43
N LYS A 50 16.20 -11.13 -7.88
CA LYS A 50 17.01 -11.39 -6.68
C LYS A 50 16.15 -11.43 -5.43
N THR A 51 15.21 -10.50 -5.33
CA THR A 51 14.28 -10.40 -4.20
C THR A 51 12.94 -11.06 -4.48
N LYS A 52 12.74 -11.55 -5.71
CA LYS A 52 11.48 -12.08 -6.23
C LYS A 52 10.31 -11.13 -6.00
N THR A 53 10.52 -9.83 -6.23
CA THR A 53 9.56 -8.78 -5.86
C THR A 53 9.13 -7.99 -7.09
N LEU A 54 7.83 -7.76 -7.21
CA LEU A 54 7.27 -6.82 -8.17
C LEU A 54 7.44 -5.39 -7.64
N ARG A 55 7.91 -4.50 -8.51
CA ARG A 55 8.14 -3.09 -8.25
C ARG A 55 7.29 -2.26 -9.20
N GLY A 56 6.92 -1.08 -8.75
CA GLY A 56 6.01 -0.21 -9.48
C GLY A 56 4.59 -0.42 -9.00
N ASP A 57 3.86 0.68 -8.95
CA ASP A 57 2.55 0.79 -8.36
C ASP A 57 1.84 2.03 -8.93
N ASN A 58 0.61 1.80 -9.39
CA ASN A 58 -0.35 2.83 -9.76
C ASN A 58 -1.76 2.21 -9.80
N PRO A 59 -2.83 3.03 -9.84
CA PRO A 59 -4.20 2.53 -9.69
C PRO A 59 -4.62 1.46 -10.70
N PHE A 60 -4.00 1.41 -11.87
CA PHE A 60 -4.32 0.42 -12.91
C PHE A 60 -3.55 -0.88 -12.75
N ILE A 61 -2.26 -0.80 -12.37
CA ILE A 61 -1.46 -1.97 -11.95
C ILE A 61 -2.16 -2.65 -10.78
N GLU A 62 -2.54 -1.87 -9.76
CA GLU A 62 -3.25 -2.34 -8.57
C GLU A 62 -4.59 -2.99 -8.93
N ALA A 63 -5.40 -2.35 -9.77
CA ALA A 63 -6.69 -2.90 -10.20
C ALA A 63 -6.53 -4.21 -10.96
N ARG A 64 -5.53 -4.30 -11.84
CA ARG A 64 -5.25 -5.52 -12.61
C ARG A 64 -4.78 -6.66 -11.72
N ILE A 65 -3.86 -6.39 -10.80
CA ILE A 65 -3.38 -7.39 -9.84
C ILE A 65 -4.52 -7.85 -8.94
N ASP A 66 -5.36 -6.94 -8.43
CA ASP A 66 -6.52 -7.28 -7.61
C ASP A 66 -7.45 -8.27 -8.33
N SER A 67 -7.71 -8.07 -9.62
CA SER A 67 -8.52 -8.99 -10.42
C SER A 67 -7.86 -10.36 -10.59
N LEU A 68 -6.53 -10.42 -10.73
CA LEU A 68 -5.78 -11.68 -10.89
C LEU A 68 -5.74 -12.51 -9.60
N VAL A 69 -5.62 -11.87 -8.44
CA VAL A 69 -5.42 -12.57 -7.16
C VAL A 69 -6.71 -12.93 -6.43
N ARG A 70 -7.83 -12.26 -6.75
CA ARG A 70 -9.15 -12.51 -6.15
C ARG A 70 -9.65 -13.96 -6.20
N PRO A 71 -9.50 -14.69 -7.32
CA PRO A 71 -9.86 -16.11 -7.37
C PRO A 71 -9.10 -16.98 -6.36
N LEU A 72 -7.95 -16.51 -5.86
CA LEU A 72 -7.14 -17.19 -4.85
C LEU A 72 -7.54 -16.83 -3.41
N GLY A 73 -8.59 -16.01 -3.23
CA GLY A 73 -9.01 -15.48 -1.94
C GLY A 73 -8.20 -14.27 -1.47
N LEU A 74 -7.21 -13.82 -2.23
CA LEU A 74 -6.41 -12.64 -1.93
C LEU A 74 -7.07 -11.39 -2.51
N ARG A 75 -6.62 -10.21 -2.07
CA ARG A 75 -6.99 -8.93 -2.68
C ARG A 75 -5.86 -7.93 -2.52
N VAL A 76 -5.83 -6.90 -3.34
CA VAL A 76 -4.97 -5.74 -3.08
C VAL A 76 -5.51 -4.98 -1.87
N ALA A 77 -4.62 -4.36 -1.11
CA ALA A 77 -4.98 -3.50 0.02
C ALA A 77 -5.97 -2.41 -0.44
N ASN A 78 -7.04 -2.25 0.31
CA ASN A 78 -7.99 -1.17 0.10
C ASN A 78 -7.63 0.02 1.00
N LEU A 79 -8.39 1.10 0.85
CA LEU A 79 -8.15 2.33 1.60
C LEU A 79 -8.14 2.15 3.12
N GLY A 80 -9.03 1.30 3.66
CA GLY A 80 -9.07 0.99 5.08
C GLY A 80 -7.85 0.20 5.55
N ASP A 81 -7.31 -0.66 4.70
CA ASP A 81 -6.12 -1.43 5.03
C ASP A 81 -4.86 -0.57 5.16
N LEU A 82 -4.77 0.54 4.41
CA LEU A 82 -3.67 1.50 4.53
C LEU A 82 -3.60 2.18 5.91
N GLY A 83 -4.65 2.07 6.72
CA GLY A 83 -4.64 2.49 8.13
C GLY A 83 -4.12 1.44 9.10
N ARG A 84 -3.85 0.21 8.64
CA ARG A 84 -3.47 -0.91 9.51
C ARG A 84 -2.00 -0.84 9.92
N PRO A 85 -1.66 -1.09 11.21
CA PRO A 85 -0.27 -1.07 11.68
C PRO A 85 0.67 -2.00 10.91
N GLU A 86 0.20 -3.18 10.52
CA GLU A 86 0.97 -4.17 9.77
C GLU A 86 1.41 -3.67 8.39
N ILE A 87 0.53 -2.95 7.69
CA ILE A 87 0.82 -2.36 6.37
C ILE A 87 1.65 -1.09 6.51
N MET A 88 1.27 -0.19 7.42
CA MET A 88 2.06 1.02 7.68
C MET A 88 3.52 0.68 8.02
N ARG A 89 3.76 -0.40 8.77
CA ARG A 89 5.12 -0.84 9.13
C ARG A 89 5.97 -1.23 7.92
N ILE A 90 5.41 -1.93 6.92
CA ILE A 90 6.19 -2.37 5.75
C ILE A 90 6.41 -1.23 4.74
N VAL A 91 5.53 -0.23 4.72
CA VAL A 91 5.63 0.95 3.84
C VAL A 91 6.57 2.03 4.42
N LYS A 92 6.52 2.25 5.74
CA LYS A 92 7.17 3.39 6.41
C LYS A 92 8.65 3.55 6.08
N GLY A 93 9.02 4.75 5.62
CA GLY A 93 10.39 5.18 5.37
C GLY A 93 11.09 4.48 4.19
N LYS A 94 10.36 3.72 3.37
CA LYS A 94 10.95 2.93 2.28
C LYS A 94 10.16 2.95 0.98
N TYR A 95 8.85 2.83 1.04
CA TYR A 95 8.01 2.58 -0.13
C TYR A 95 6.76 3.46 -0.09
N TYR A 96 6.07 3.55 -1.22
CA TYR A 96 4.66 3.94 -1.23
C TYR A 96 3.81 2.76 -1.74
N SER A 97 2.52 2.77 -1.42
CA SER A 97 1.59 1.73 -1.84
C SER A 97 0.18 2.28 -2.06
N GLY A 98 -0.38 2.01 -3.23
CA GLY A 98 -1.69 2.45 -3.66
C GLY A 98 -2.84 1.52 -3.25
N THR A 99 -4.02 1.90 -3.72
CA THR A 99 -5.24 1.11 -3.66
C THR A 99 -5.97 1.27 -4.98
N PRO A 100 -6.64 0.21 -5.50
CA PRO A 100 -7.35 0.24 -6.77
C PRO A 100 -8.62 1.11 -6.69
N ALA A 101 -8.41 2.41 -6.55
CA ALA A 101 -9.38 3.43 -6.26
C ALA A 101 -9.02 4.72 -7.01
N LEU A 102 -10.04 5.35 -7.58
CA LEU A 102 -9.91 6.63 -8.25
C LEU A 102 -10.89 7.63 -7.62
N VAL A 103 -10.42 8.84 -7.35
CA VAL A 103 -11.24 9.93 -6.81
C VAL A 103 -11.45 10.98 -7.89
N LEU A 104 -12.71 11.23 -8.24
CA LEU A 104 -13.10 12.26 -9.19
C LEU A 104 -13.78 13.41 -8.47
N ARG A 105 -13.22 14.61 -8.63
CA ARG A 105 -13.69 15.84 -7.95
C ARG A 105 -14.44 16.79 -8.87
N SER A 106 -14.18 16.73 -10.17
CA SER A 106 -14.88 17.53 -11.16
C SER A 106 -14.72 16.92 -12.56
N MET A 107 -15.51 17.40 -13.52
CA MET A 107 -15.38 17.01 -14.94
C MET A 107 -14.19 17.68 -15.67
N LYS A 108 -13.41 18.50 -14.98
CA LYS A 108 -12.22 19.18 -15.51
C LYS A 108 -10.98 18.54 -14.89
N ASP A 109 -9.88 18.50 -15.63
CA ASP A 109 -8.61 18.02 -15.10
C ASP A 109 -7.46 18.90 -15.61
N SER A 110 -6.57 19.35 -14.71
CA SER A 110 -5.35 20.06 -15.08
C SER A 110 -4.42 19.22 -15.95
N ASN A 111 -4.43 17.89 -15.77
CA ASN A 111 -3.78 16.96 -16.69
C ASN A 111 -4.78 16.53 -17.76
N THR A 112 -4.76 17.21 -18.91
CA THR A 112 -5.75 17.01 -19.97
C THR A 112 -5.70 15.61 -20.60
N THR A 113 -4.60 14.88 -20.43
CA THR A 113 -4.49 13.46 -20.82
C THR A 113 -5.52 12.57 -20.10
N ASN A 114 -5.98 12.97 -18.90
CA ASN A 114 -6.96 12.22 -18.13
C ASN A 114 -8.41 12.47 -18.57
N LEU A 115 -8.71 13.46 -19.44
CA LEU A 115 -10.09 13.83 -19.76
C LEU A 115 -10.95 12.67 -20.31
N PRO A 116 -10.45 11.78 -21.19
CA PRO A 116 -11.20 10.60 -21.61
C PRO A 116 -11.56 9.68 -20.43
N LEU A 117 -10.63 9.53 -19.49
CA LEU A 117 -10.82 8.69 -18.31
C LEU A 117 -11.77 9.34 -17.29
N VAL A 118 -11.67 10.66 -17.08
CA VAL A 118 -12.65 11.44 -16.29
C VAL A 118 -14.06 11.19 -16.80
N LYS A 119 -14.26 11.27 -18.12
CA LYS A 119 -15.56 11.01 -18.74
C LYS A 119 -16.02 9.58 -18.48
N ARG A 120 -15.13 8.60 -18.69
CA ARG A 120 -15.47 7.18 -18.49
C ARG A 120 -15.83 6.87 -17.03
N VAL A 121 -15.07 7.39 -16.06
CA VAL A 121 -15.33 7.20 -14.62
C VAL A 121 -16.65 7.86 -14.23
N ALA A 122 -16.95 9.05 -14.76
CA ALA A 122 -18.22 9.73 -14.53
C ALA A 122 -19.42 8.95 -15.09
N GLU A 123 -19.32 8.44 -16.32
CA GLU A 123 -20.38 7.61 -16.93
C GLU A 123 -20.67 6.36 -16.09
N LEU A 124 -19.62 5.63 -15.68
CA LEU A 124 -19.76 4.43 -14.85
C LEU A 124 -20.34 4.74 -13.46
N ALA A 125 -19.94 5.85 -12.86
CA ALA A 125 -20.46 6.27 -11.58
C ALA A 125 -21.94 6.69 -11.67
N GLU A 126 -22.33 7.36 -12.76
CA GLU A 126 -23.72 7.76 -13.01
C GLU A 126 -24.62 6.54 -13.24
N GLU A 127 -24.14 5.56 -14.01
CA GLU A 127 -24.83 4.29 -14.23
C GLU A 127 -25.07 3.55 -12.90
N LYS A 128 -24.08 3.53 -12.01
CA LYS A 128 -24.16 2.82 -10.72
C LYS A 128 -24.97 3.57 -9.65
N ALA A 129 -24.83 4.89 -9.54
CA ALA A 129 -25.34 5.70 -8.44
C ALA A 129 -26.49 6.64 -8.83
N GLY A 130 -26.88 6.68 -10.11
CA GLY A 130 -27.79 7.68 -10.64
C GLY A 130 -27.09 9.04 -10.70
N LYS A 131 -27.81 10.13 -10.39
CA LYS A 131 -27.29 11.49 -10.52
C LYS A 131 -25.93 11.67 -9.82
N LEU A 132 -24.93 12.08 -10.59
CA LEU A 132 -23.57 12.33 -10.08
C LEU A 132 -23.54 13.40 -9.00
N LYS A 133 -22.82 13.10 -7.92
CA LYS A 133 -22.50 14.01 -6.83
C LYS A 133 -20.99 14.02 -6.64
N PHE A 134 -20.38 15.19 -6.85
CA PHE A 134 -18.96 15.38 -6.60
C PHE A 134 -18.70 15.84 -5.15
N PRO A 135 -17.52 15.52 -4.59
CA PRO A 135 -16.57 14.54 -5.09
C PRO A 135 -17.05 13.10 -4.84
N PHE A 136 -16.51 12.14 -5.60
CA PHE A 136 -16.74 10.72 -5.34
C PHE A 136 -15.50 9.88 -5.62
N MET A 137 -15.46 8.70 -4.99
CA MET A 137 -14.45 7.68 -5.20
C MET A 137 -15.09 6.45 -5.86
N VAL A 138 -14.42 5.86 -6.83
CA VAL A 138 -14.78 4.56 -7.40
C VAL A 138 -13.77 3.50 -6.96
N LYS A 139 -14.27 2.29 -6.69
CA LYS A 139 -13.48 1.09 -6.39
C LYS A 139 -14.11 -0.10 -7.12
N GLY A 140 -13.42 -1.24 -7.16
CA GLY A 140 -13.99 -2.46 -7.73
C GLY A 140 -13.99 -2.47 -9.26
N PHE A 141 -12.92 -1.97 -9.87
CA PHE A 141 -12.71 -2.02 -11.31
C PHE A 141 -11.48 -2.86 -11.65
N ASP A 142 -11.39 -3.30 -12.91
CA ASP A 142 -10.22 -3.93 -13.52
C ASP A 142 -9.62 -2.99 -14.58
N SER A 143 -8.34 -3.22 -14.91
CA SER A 143 -7.64 -2.59 -16.03
C SER A 143 -7.04 -3.66 -16.95
N PRO A 144 -7.87 -4.41 -17.71
CA PRO A 144 -7.39 -5.46 -18.61
C PRO A 144 -6.66 -4.90 -19.84
N GLU A 145 -6.80 -3.60 -20.10
CA GLU A 145 -6.14 -2.86 -21.18
C GLU A 145 -5.48 -1.58 -20.63
N SER A 146 -4.54 -1.00 -21.38
CA SER A 146 -3.80 0.23 -21.01
C SER A 146 -4.73 1.34 -20.49
N TYR A 147 -4.62 1.63 -19.18
CA TYR A 147 -5.34 2.71 -18.49
C TYR A 147 -6.88 2.63 -18.58
N SER A 148 -7.41 1.41 -18.74
CA SER A 148 -8.85 1.14 -18.79
C SER A 148 -9.48 1.07 -17.40
N VAL A 149 -10.77 1.43 -17.32
CA VAL A 149 -11.61 1.22 -16.13
C VAL A 149 -12.81 0.39 -16.56
N VAL A 150 -12.77 -0.90 -16.23
CA VAL A 150 -13.83 -1.87 -16.49
C VAL A 150 -14.47 -2.24 -15.15
N PRO A 151 -15.76 -1.94 -14.92
CA PRO A 151 -16.41 -2.26 -13.65
C PRO A 151 -16.46 -3.78 -13.44
N ARG A 152 -16.19 -4.22 -12.22
CA ARG A 152 -16.45 -5.60 -11.77
C ARG A 152 -17.78 -5.67 -11.02
N ASP A 153 -18.17 -6.87 -10.61
CA ASP A 153 -19.41 -7.10 -9.85
C ASP A 153 -19.43 -6.32 -8.51
N ASP A 154 -18.25 -6.05 -7.95
CA ASP A 154 -18.08 -5.27 -6.72
C ASP A 154 -17.78 -3.78 -6.97
N PHE A 155 -18.06 -3.28 -8.18
CA PHE A 155 -17.91 -1.86 -8.50
C PHE A 155 -18.79 -1.00 -7.59
N THR A 156 -18.16 -0.05 -6.91
CA THR A 156 -18.79 0.81 -5.90
C THR A 156 -18.44 2.27 -6.12
N VAL A 157 -19.41 3.14 -5.82
CA VAL A 157 -19.27 4.59 -5.85
C VAL A 157 -19.50 5.11 -4.44
N ILE A 158 -18.55 5.86 -3.91
CA ILE A 158 -18.59 6.44 -2.57
C ILE A 158 -18.57 7.95 -2.72
N CYS A 159 -19.71 8.59 -2.46
CA CYS A 159 -19.85 10.05 -2.45
C CYS A 159 -19.61 10.55 -1.02
N ASP A 160 -18.51 11.25 -0.78
CA ASP A 160 -18.16 11.75 0.55
C ASP A 160 -17.39 13.06 0.43
N GLU A 161 -17.81 14.08 1.19
CA GLU A 161 -17.19 15.40 1.11
C GLU A 161 -15.72 15.41 1.52
N ARG A 162 -15.25 14.47 2.35
CA ARG A 162 -13.85 14.38 2.81
C ARG A 162 -12.87 14.14 1.67
N LEU A 163 -13.37 13.65 0.53
CA LEU A 163 -12.60 13.51 -0.70
C LEU A 163 -12.27 14.86 -1.35
N ASP A 164 -12.96 15.95 -0.98
CA ASP A 164 -12.81 17.27 -1.58
C ASP A 164 -11.45 17.91 -1.27
N GLY A 165 -10.92 18.70 -2.20
CA GLY A 165 -9.65 19.40 -2.04
C GLY A 165 -9.65 20.43 -0.90
N LYS A 166 -10.81 20.88 -0.40
CA LYS A 166 -10.90 21.75 0.78
C LYS A 166 -10.34 21.11 2.06
N TYR A 167 -10.18 19.78 2.08
CA TYR A 167 -9.56 19.03 3.17
C TYR A 167 -8.07 18.73 2.93
N ASP A 168 -7.45 19.27 1.87
CA ASP A 168 -6.01 19.14 1.67
C ASP A 168 -5.21 19.65 2.89
N GLY A 169 -4.18 18.89 3.27
CA GLY A 169 -3.33 19.19 4.42
C GLY A 169 -3.97 18.91 5.79
N LYS A 170 -5.20 18.38 5.85
CA LYS A 170 -5.83 18.04 7.13
C LYS A 170 -5.14 16.85 7.80
N LYS A 171 -5.07 16.93 9.12
CA LYS A 171 -4.46 15.91 9.97
C LYS A 171 -5.48 14.84 10.35
N PHE A 172 -5.00 13.62 10.52
CA PHE A 172 -5.77 12.48 11.03
C PHE A 172 -4.82 11.45 11.64
N SER A 173 -5.34 10.57 12.49
CA SER A 173 -4.62 9.39 12.99
C SER A 173 -5.28 8.08 12.54
N ASP A 174 -6.61 8.09 12.48
CA ASP A 174 -7.44 6.94 12.19
C ASP A 174 -8.28 7.15 10.92
N VAL A 175 -8.81 6.04 10.41
CA VAL A 175 -9.73 6.00 9.28
C VAL A 175 -11.03 5.31 9.70
N ASP A 176 -12.12 5.62 9.01
CA ASP A 176 -13.42 4.96 9.23
C ASP A 176 -13.54 3.63 8.47
N GLU A 177 -14.74 3.05 8.47
CA GLU A 177 -15.05 1.79 7.79
C GLU A 177 -14.91 1.85 6.26
N LEU A 178 -14.92 3.05 5.66
CA LEU A 178 -14.69 3.26 4.22
C LEU A 178 -13.20 3.46 3.88
N GLY A 179 -12.37 3.57 4.93
CA GLY A 179 -10.96 3.95 4.87
C GLY A 179 -10.73 5.46 4.80
N LEU A 180 -11.78 6.27 4.94
CA LEU A 180 -11.65 7.72 4.84
C LEU A 180 -11.09 8.30 6.15
N PRO A 181 -10.21 9.32 6.07
CA PRO A 181 -9.66 9.98 7.25
C PRO A 181 -10.72 10.45 8.23
N VAL A 182 -10.50 10.18 9.52
CA VAL A 182 -11.22 10.83 10.62
C VAL A 182 -10.39 12.03 11.04
N PHE A 183 -10.74 13.22 10.52
CA PHE A 183 -9.92 14.41 10.70
C PHE A 183 -9.86 14.87 12.15
N ASP A 184 -8.64 15.11 12.62
CA ASP A 184 -8.34 15.54 13.98
C ASP A 184 -7.12 16.47 13.97
N LYS A 185 -7.11 17.54 14.80
CA LYS A 185 -6.02 18.53 14.79
C LYS A 185 -4.69 17.99 15.35
N GLY A 186 -4.73 16.91 16.13
CA GLY A 186 -3.55 16.29 16.76
C GLY A 186 -2.95 15.17 15.92
N GLY A 187 -3.47 14.96 14.71
CA GLY A 187 -3.20 13.78 13.92
C GLY A 187 -1.75 13.67 13.50
N ASN A 188 -1.24 12.45 13.50
CA ASN A 188 0.14 12.16 13.13
C ASN A 188 0.32 11.89 11.63
N ARG A 189 -0.76 11.85 10.85
CA ARG A 189 -0.76 11.67 9.39
C ARG A 189 -1.46 12.84 8.72
N THR A 190 -1.21 13.01 7.42
CA THR A 190 -1.78 14.10 6.63
C THR A 190 -2.54 13.53 5.43
N TRP A 191 -3.74 14.05 5.18
CA TRP A 191 -4.49 13.80 3.96
C TRP A 191 -4.10 14.85 2.92
N TYR A 192 -3.73 14.40 1.72
CA TYR A 192 -3.42 15.28 0.61
C TYR A 192 -4.42 15.08 -0.51
N ALA A 193 -5.06 16.15 -0.96
CA ALA A 193 -6.09 16.11 -2.00
C ALA A 193 -5.90 17.26 -2.98
N ARG A 194 -6.17 17.02 -4.25
CA ARG A 194 -6.24 18.12 -5.24
C ARG A 194 -7.64 18.76 -5.25
N GLY A 195 -7.75 19.97 -5.80
CA GLY A 195 -9.03 20.71 -5.87
C GLY A 195 -10.01 20.24 -6.94
N GLU A 196 -9.52 19.58 -8.00
CA GLU A 196 -10.34 19.21 -9.17
C GLU A 196 -9.81 17.94 -9.85
N GLY A 197 -10.53 17.42 -10.85
CA GLY A 197 -10.06 16.31 -11.68
C GLY A 197 -9.99 14.95 -11.00
N LEU A 198 -9.28 14.04 -11.66
CA LEU A 198 -9.13 12.65 -11.28
C LEU A 198 -7.79 12.43 -10.57
N SER A 199 -7.77 11.54 -9.59
CA SER A 199 -6.54 11.16 -8.87
C SER A 199 -6.63 9.74 -8.36
N GLY A 200 -5.49 9.04 -8.31
CA GLY A 200 -5.33 7.79 -7.58
C GLY A 200 -5.32 8.02 -6.07
N VAL A 201 -5.31 6.95 -5.28
CA VAL A 201 -5.18 7.01 -3.82
C VAL A 201 -4.06 6.10 -3.34
N TYR A 202 -3.12 6.64 -2.58
CA TYR A 202 -1.97 5.87 -2.08
C TYR A 202 -1.47 6.34 -0.71
N LEU A 203 -0.84 5.41 0.01
CA LEU A 203 -0.06 5.65 1.22
C LEU A 203 1.39 5.90 0.85
N ASP A 204 1.92 7.05 1.24
CA ASP A 204 3.34 7.37 1.04
C ASP A 204 4.22 6.82 2.19
N SER A 205 5.53 6.84 2.00
CA SER A 205 6.55 6.38 2.95
C SER A 205 6.52 7.12 4.30
N ASP A 206 6.05 8.36 4.33
CA ASP A 206 5.81 9.14 5.56
C ASP A 206 4.44 8.86 6.20
N LEU A 207 3.70 7.88 5.68
CA LEU A 207 2.35 7.46 6.09
C LEU A 207 1.26 8.52 5.87
N GLY A 208 1.57 9.57 5.11
CA GLY A 208 0.56 10.46 4.55
C GLY A 208 -0.31 9.70 3.54
N LEU A 209 -1.60 10.04 3.49
CA LEU A 209 -2.53 9.46 2.53
C LEU A 209 -2.79 10.48 1.42
N TYR A 210 -2.49 10.10 0.19
CA TYR A 210 -2.45 10.98 -0.96
C TYR A 210 -3.56 10.63 -1.95
N SER A 211 -4.29 11.65 -2.38
CA SER A 211 -5.25 11.65 -3.48
C SER A 211 -5.10 12.95 -4.29
N ARG A 212 -3.85 13.24 -4.66
CA ARG A 212 -3.45 14.46 -5.39
C ARG A 212 -2.69 14.19 -6.68
N ASN A 213 -2.18 12.98 -6.89
CA ASN A 213 -1.43 12.65 -8.09
C ASN A 213 -2.38 12.54 -9.29
N ASP A 214 -2.18 13.39 -10.30
CA ASP A 214 -2.91 13.42 -11.56
C ASP A 214 -2.14 12.74 -12.70
N TYR A 215 -0.90 12.31 -12.47
CA TYR A 215 -0.16 11.41 -13.35
C TYR A 215 -0.50 9.95 -12.98
N LEU A 216 -1.70 9.51 -13.34
CA LEU A 216 -2.24 8.19 -12.96
C LEU A 216 -1.43 7.01 -13.52
N ALA A 217 -0.70 7.23 -14.62
CA ALA A 217 0.19 6.26 -15.24
C ALA A 217 1.58 6.21 -14.60
N TYR A 218 1.92 7.22 -13.80
CA TYR A 218 3.24 7.32 -13.20
C TYR A 218 3.44 6.22 -12.15
N SER A 219 4.64 5.66 -12.14
CA SER A 219 5.08 4.62 -11.23
C SER A 219 6.62 4.63 -11.23
N ASP A 220 7.23 4.22 -10.13
CA ASP A 220 8.68 4.13 -9.98
C ASP A 220 9.10 2.92 -9.11
N ASP A 221 10.41 2.79 -8.88
CA ASP A 221 11.00 1.64 -8.18
C ASP A 221 10.75 1.60 -6.67
N TYR A 222 10.15 2.64 -6.08
CA TYR A 222 9.68 2.68 -4.69
C TYR A 222 8.22 2.25 -4.54
N GLY A 223 7.44 2.22 -5.63
CA GLY A 223 6.05 1.76 -5.63
C GLY A 223 5.93 0.27 -5.32
N ARG A 224 5.06 -0.10 -4.38
CA ARG A 224 4.79 -1.50 -4.03
C ARG A 224 3.28 -1.76 -3.94
N VAL A 225 2.83 -2.82 -4.61
CA VAL A 225 1.48 -3.33 -4.42
C VAL A 225 1.43 -4.22 -3.19
N VAL A 226 0.53 -3.91 -2.26
CA VAL A 226 0.30 -4.73 -1.04
C VAL A 226 -0.88 -5.66 -1.28
N LEU A 227 -0.64 -6.96 -1.11
CA LEU A 227 -1.66 -7.99 -1.05
C LEU A 227 -2.09 -8.20 0.40
N VAL A 228 -3.37 -8.50 0.58
CA VAL A 228 -3.95 -8.91 1.85
C VAL A 228 -4.80 -10.16 1.71
N SER A 229 -4.76 -11.00 2.74
CA SER A 229 -5.63 -12.16 2.92
C SER A 229 -6.39 -11.99 4.24
N GLU A 230 -7.69 -12.31 4.23
CA GLU A 230 -8.48 -12.36 5.45
C GLU A 230 -8.01 -13.54 6.31
N ALA A 231 -7.69 -13.31 7.59
CA ALA A 231 -7.02 -14.30 8.44
C ALA A 231 -7.81 -15.61 8.68
N ASN A 232 -9.11 -15.62 8.35
CA ASN A 232 -9.97 -16.81 8.43
C ASN A 232 -9.91 -17.69 7.17
N GLN A 233 -9.23 -17.26 6.10
CA GLN A 233 -8.90 -18.17 5.01
C GLN A 233 -7.83 -19.14 5.51
N LYS A 234 -8.10 -20.44 5.38
CA LYS A 234 -7.18 -21.53 5.73
C LYS A 234 -5.94 -21.57 4.81
N PHE A 235 -5.18 -20.49 4.71
CA PHE A 235 -3.76 -20.61 4.50
C PHE A 235 -3.17 -20.84 5.89
N SER A 236 -2.44 -21.95 6.08
CA SER A 236 -1.96 -22.33 7.41
C SER A 236 -1.40 -21.10 8.12
N ALA A 237 -1.97 -20.73 9.28
CA ALA A 237 -1.50 -19.56 10.04
C ALA A 237 0.02 -19.66 10.32
N GLU A 238 0.56 -20.88 10.29
CA GLU A 238 1.99 -21.18 10.30
C GLU A 238 2.75 -20.67 9.07
N GLY A 239 2.20 -20.75 7.86
CA GLY A 239 2.80 -20.24 6.63
C GLY A 239 2.88 -18.72 6.60
N ALA A 240 1.76 -18.05 6.86
CA ALA A 240 1.69 -16.58 6.95
C ALA A 240 2.56 -16.01 8.10
N ALA A 241 2.59 -16.70 9.24
CA ALA A 241 3.49 -16.32 10.34
C ALA A 241 4.96 -16.59 10.01
N ARG A 242 5.28 -17.71 9.34
CA ARG A 242 6.64 -18.01 8.87
C ARG A 242 7.12 -17.02 7.82
N GLU A 243 6.27 -16.56 6.94
CA GLU A 243 6.62 -15.58 5.91
C GLU A 243 6.83 -14.19 6.51
N ASN A 244 5.97 -13.76 7.43
CA ASN A 244 6.18 -12.53 8.22
C ASN A 244 7.46 -12.59 9.08
N LEU A 245 7.73 -13.73 9.70
CA LEU A 245 8.98 -13.97 10.44
C LEU A 245 10.19 -14.02 9.49
N GLY A 246 10.03 -14.58 8.29
CA GLY A 246 11.04 -14.63 7.24
C GLY A 246 11.41 -13.24 6.74
N MET A 247 10.41 -12.40 6.45
CA MET A 247 10.59 -10.99 6.12
C MET A 247 11.30 -10.25 7.26
N ARG A 248 10.84 -10.44 8.51
CA ARG A 248 11.47 -9.81 9.68
C ARG A 248 12.91 -10.26 9.89
N LEU A 249 13.21 -11.54 9.66
CA LEU A 249 14.56 -12.08 9.74
C LEU A 249 15.45 -11.49 8.64
N ASN A 250 14.91 -11.30 7.44
CA ASN A 250 15.66 -10.68 6.34
C ASN A 250 15.95 -9.20 6.61
N GLU A 251 14.98 -8.44 7.15
CA GLU A 251 15.20 -7.06 7.61
C GLU A 251 16.32 -6.98 8.66
N LEU A 252 16.31 -7.88 9.64
CA LEU A 252 17.34 -7.94 10.67
C LEU A 252 18.71 -8.30 10.10
N LYS A 253 18.78 -9.14 9.05
CA LYS A 253 20.03 -9.45 8.36
C LYS A 253 20.57 -8.23 7.62
N VAL A 254 19.72 -7.54 6.85
CA VAL A 254 20.11 -6.32 6.12
C VAL A 254 20.60 -5.25 7.09
N GLU A 255 19.89 -5.03 8.20
CA GLU A 255 20.27 -4.04 9.21
C GLU A 255 21.57 -4.43 9.94
N ARG A 256 21.75 -5.71 10.26
CA ARG A 256 23.01 -6.22 10.81
C ARG A 256 24.17 -5.99 9.83
N ASP A 257 24.00 -6.31 8.56
CA ASP A 257 25.06 -6.18 7.55
C ASP A 257 25.47 -4.72 7.38
N ARG A 258 24.48 -3.81 7.36
CA ARG A 258 24.69 -2.35 7.40
C ARG A 258 25.52 -1.91 8.61
N GLN A 259 25.17 -2.39 9.82
CA GLN A 259 25.90 -2.06 11.05
C GLN A 259 27.33 -2.62 11.06
N VAL A 260 27.54 -3.80 10.48
CA VAL A 260 28.89 -4.39 10.35
C VAL A 260 29.76 -3.56 9.41
N GLU A 261 29.24 -3.13 8.26
CA GLU A 261 29.97 -2.26 7.33
C GLU A 261 30.35 -0.92 7.99
N GLU A 262 29.41 -0.30 8.73
CA GLU A 262 29.69 0.91 9.50
C GLU A 262 30.80 0.70 10.54
N ALA A 263 30.77 -0.42 11.26
CA ALA A 263 31.78 -0.75 12.25
C ALA A 263 33.17 -0.96 11.62
N ILE A 264 33.24 -1.66 10.48
CA ILE A 264 34.49 -1.86 9.72
C ILE A 264 35.07 -0.50 9.30
N ALA A 265 34.26 0.37 8.71
CA ALA A 265 34.70 1.70 8.28
C ALA A 265 35.26 2.54 9.45
N VAL A 266 34.65 2.43 10.64
CA VAL A 266 35.16 3.10 11.85
C VAL A 266 36.51 2.52 12.28
N VAL A 267 36.67 1.20 12.26
CA VAL A 267 37.93 0.54 12.64
C VAL A 267 39.04 0.89 11.65
N GLU A 268 38.79 0.81 10.34
CA GLU A 268 39.75 1.17 9.30
C GLU A 268 40.20 2.63 9.43
N LYS A 269 39.27 3.54 9.71
CA LYS A 269 39.59 4.95 9.96
C LYS A 269 40.46 5.14 11.19
N LYS A 270 40.20 4.41 12.28
CA LYS A 270 41.03 4.46 13.51
C LYS A 270 42.41 3.85 13.26
N TYR A 271 42.48 2.71 12.59
CA TYR A 271 43.72 2.05 12.24
C TYR A 271 44.57 2.92 11.32
N GLY A 272 43.98 3.53 10.29
CA GLY A 272 44.67 4.46 9.40
C GLY A 272 45.23 5.69 10.14
N LYS A 273 44.50 6.23 11.12
CA LYS A 273 45.02 7.29 12.00
C LYS A 273 46.19 6.82 12.86
N ALA A 274 46.08 5.64 13.48
CA ALA A 274 47.15 5.07 14.30
C ALA A 274 48.42 4.79 13.48
N MET A 275 48.27 4.23 12.28
CA MET A 275 49.38 3.97 11.36
C MET A 275 50.09 5.25 10.90
N LYS A 276 49.35 6.35 10.71
CA LYS A 276 49.95 7.66 10.42
C LYS A 276 50.76 8.18 11.63
N LEU A 277 50.22 8.08 12.83
CA LEU A 277 50.91 8.49 14.07
C LEU A 277 52.18 7.67 14.34
N MET A 278 52.20 6.38 13.97
CA MET A 278 53.38 5.52 14.14
C MET A 278 54.45 5.73 13.07
N LYS A 279 54.11 6.31 11.91
CA LYS A 279 55.05 6.50 10.80
C LYS A 279 55.71 7.88 10.75
N GLY A 280 55.23 8.85 11.55
CA GLY A 280 55.69 10.24 11.50
C GLY A 280 55.01 11.00 10.36
#